data_AF-A0A954XMH9-F1
#
_entry.id   AF-A0A954XMH9-F1
#
_cell.length_a   1.000
_cell.length_b   1.000
_cell.length_c   1.000
_cell.angle_alpha   90.00
_cell.angle_beta   90.00
_cell.angle_gamma   90.00
#
_symmetry.space_group_name_H-M   'P 1'
#
loop_
_entity.id
_entity.type
_entity.pdbx_description
1 polymer ?
#
loop_
_entity_poly.entity_id
_entity_poly.type
_entity_poly.pdbx_seq_one_letter_code
_entity_poly.pdbx_strand_id
1 'polypeptide(L)'
;MTTETVPFPTLVHDVAGQSVSELAKQFGTPLYVYDAGTIVERIGELAAFDIVRYAQKACSNLAILDLVRRHGVLVDAVSAGEIRRALAAGYVADGSEPPPIVYTADIFDREALDLVVEHKIPVNCGSADMIDQLGARAAGREITLRINPGFGHGHSQKTNTGGDGSKHGIWHAQLDECVERAQRSQLTVTGLHMHIGSGTDMEHLSQVCGAMEKAAHSVGPTLRSISAGGGLPTPYREG
;
A
#
# COMPACT_ATOMS: atom_id res chain seq x y z
N MET A 1 17.50 -35.75 5.98
CA MET A 1 16.10 -35.69 5.53
C MET A 1 16.10 -35.02 4.18
N THR A 2 15.84 -35.79 3.12
CA THR A 2 15.72 -35.31 1.75
C THR A 2 14.43 -34.50 1.65
N THR A 3 14.55 -33.22 1.35
CA THR A 3 13.41 -32.37 0.98
C THR A 3 12.91 -32.83 -0.38
N GLU A 4 11.86 -33.65 -0.40
CA GLU A 4 11.13 -33.94 -1.63
C GLU A 4 10.49 -32.63 -2.13
N THR A 5 11.00 -32.14 -3.25
CA THR A 5 10.40 -31.06 -4.03
C THR A 5 9.06 -31.56 -4.59
N VAL A 6 7.95 -31.06 -4.06
CA VAL A 6 6.61 -31.29 -4.64
C VAL A 6 6.53 -30.47 -5.93
N PRO A 7 6.31 -31.09 -7.10
CA PRO A 7 6.34 -30.37 -8.37
C PRO A 7 5.14 -29.42 -8.51
N PHE A 8 5.42 -28.17 -8.88
CA PHE A 8 4.47 -27.13 -9.26
C PHE A 8 3.82 -27.53 -10.60
N PRO A 9 2.54 -27.94 -10.60
CA PRO A 9 1.91 -28.39 -11.83
C PRO A 9 1.73 -27.18 -12.76
N THR A 10 2.32 -27.23 -13.96
CA THR A 10 2.05 -26.23 -15.01
C THR A 10 0.60 -26.29 -15.51
N LEU A 11 -0.09 -27.41 -15.24
CA LEU A 11 -1.52 -27.58 -15.47
C LEU A 11 -2.27 -27.60 -14.13
N VAL A 12 -3.08 -26.55 -13.92
CA VAL A 12 -4.06 -26.49 -12.84
C VAL A 12 -5.39 -26.98 -13.38
N HIS A 13 -5.88 -28.10 -12.85
CA HIS A 13 -7.17 -28.69 -13.25
C HIS A 13 -8.32 -28.28 -12.35
N ASP A 14 -8.01 -27.80 -11.14
CA ASP A 14 -8.96 -27.47 -10.09
C ASP A 14 -8.50 -26.22 -9.34
N VAL A 15 -9.44 -25.35 -8.95
CA VAL A 15 -9.21 -24.24 -8.03
C VAL A 15 -10.34 -24.24 -7.01
N ALA A 16 -10.01 -24.26 -5.71
CA ALA A 16 -10.98 -24.31 -4.62
C ALA A 16 -12.01 -25.45 -4.72
N GLY A 17 -11.62 -26.63 -5.23
CA GLY A 17 -12.51 -27.77 -5.45
C GLY A 17 -13.45 -27.61 -6.66
N GLN A 18 -13.19 -26.64 -7.53
CA GLN A 18 -13.92 -26.42 -8.78
C GLN A 18 -13.05 -26.76 -10.00
N SER A 19 -13.57 -27.63 -10.86
CA SER A 19 -12.93 -27.98 -12.14
C SER A 19 -12.77 -26.75 -13.03
N VAL A 20 -11.53 -26.47 -13.44
CA VAL A 20 -11.20 -25.37 -14.35
C VAL A 20 -11.94 -25.50 -15.68
N SER A 21 -12.14 -26.73 -16.18
CA SER A 21 -12.85 -26.95 -17.44
C SER A 21 -14.34 -26.65 -17.35
N GLU A 22 -14.97 -26.90 -16.20
CA GLU A 22 -16.38 -26.57 -15.96
C GLU A 22 -16.57 -25.06 -15.77
N LEU A 23 -15.66 -24.41 -15.04
CA LEU A 23 -15.63 -22.95 -14.93
C LEU A 23 -15.47 -22.28 -16.30
N ALA A 24 -14.57 -22.79 -17.14
CA ALA A 24 -14.35 -22.26 -18.49
C ALA A 24 -15.58 -22.44 -19.40
N LYS A 25 -16.29 -23.58 -19.30
CA LYS A 25 -17.57 -23.79 -20.01
C LYS A 25 -18.66 -22.84 -19.54
N GLN A 26 -18.74 -22.60 -18.23
CA GLN A 26 -19.79 -21.78 -17.64
C GLN A 26 -19.59 -20.27 -17.87
N PHE A 27 -18.35 -19.77 -17.72
CA PHE A 27 -18.05 -18.34 -17.73
C PHE A 27 -17.31 -17.86 -18.99
N GLY A 28 -16.90 -18.77 -19.87
CA GLY A 28 -16.14 -18.47 -21.08
C GLY A 28 -14.65 -18.22 -20.82
N THR A 29 -13.89 -17.89 -21.87
CA THR A 29 -12.44 -17.65 -21.80
C THR A 29 -12.03 -16.40 -22.60
N PRO A 30 -10.99 -15.65 -22.18
CA PRO A 30 -10.13 -15.87 -21.01
C PRO A 30 -10.86 -15.61 -19.69
N LEU A 31 -10.53 -16.39 -18.65
CA LEU A 31 -11.17 -16.34 -17.33
C LEU A 31 -10.12 -16.14 -16.23
N TYR A 32 -10.37 -15.19 -15.33
CA TYR A 32 -9.65 -15.07 -14.06
C TYR A 32 -10.46 -15.76 -12.97
N VAL A 33 -9.83 -16.68 -12.24
CA VAL A 33 -10.41 -17.40 -11.10
C VAL A 33 -9.61 -17.05 -9.86
N TYR A 34 -10.30 -16.73 -8.78
CA TYR A 34 -9.69 -16.37 -7.50
C TYR A 34 -10.17 -17.33 -6.43
N ASP A 35 -9.24 -17.87 -5.64
CA ASP A 35 -9.56 -18.67 -4.47
C ASP A 35 -9.67 -17.76 -3.24
N ALA A 36 -10.88 -17.63 -2.70
CA ALA A 36 -11.13 -16.83 -1.50
C ALA A 36 -10.43 -17.39 -0.26
N GLY A 37 -10.30 -18.72 -0.16
CA GLY A 37 -9.61 -19.39 0.94
C GLY A 37 -8.13 -19.00 0.98
N THR A 38 -7.47 -18.99 -0.17
CA THR A 38 -6.07 -18.53 -0.29
C THR A 38 -5.91 -17.07 0.13
N ILE A 39 -6.83 -16.18 -0.26
CA ILE A 39 -6.78 -14.76 0.14
C ILE A 39 -6.87 -14.65 1.67
N VAL A 40 -7.80 -15.37 2.29
CA VAL A 40 -7.98 -15.36 3.76
C VAL A 40 -6.77 -15.94 4.49
N GLU A 41 -6.17 -17.01 3.97
CA GLU A 41 -4.94 -17.59 4.49
C GLU A 41 -3.80 -16.56 4.47
N ARG A 42 -3.58 -15.88 3.34
CA ARG A 42 -2.53 -14.84 3.22
C ARG A 42 -2.75 -13.67 4.18
N ILE A 43 -4.00 -13.31 4.48
CA ILE A 43 -4.31 -12.30 5.51
C ILE A 43 -3.88 -12.83 6.89
N GLY A 44 -4.18 -14.09 7.20
CA GLY A 44 -3.81 -14.72 8.46
C GLY A 44 -2.30 -14.79 8.69
N GLU A 45 -1.50 -14.97 7.64
CA GLU A 45 -0.03 -14.95 7.71
C GLU A 45 0.55 -13.59 8.13
N LEU A 46 -0.22 -12.50 7.99
CA LEU A 46 0.17 -11.15 8.37
C LEU A 46 -0.34 -10.75 9.76
N ALA A 47 -0.89 -11.68 10.55
CA ALA A 47 -1.46 -11.40 11.88
C ALA A 47 -0.46 -10.83 12.90
N ALA A 48 0.86 -10.89 12.63
CA ALA A 48 1.88 -10.27 13.46
C ALA A 48 1.95 -8.73 13.32
N PHE A 49 1.33 -8.16 12.27
CA PHE A 49 1.24 -6.71 12.09
C PHE A 49 -0.02 -6.16 12.74
N ASP A 50 0.09 -5.00 13.40
CA ASP A 50 -1.06 -4.32 14.02
C ASP A 50 -2.14 -3.98 12.99
N ILE A 51 -1.71 -3.61 11.77
CA ILE A 51 -2.58 -3.19 10.68
C ILE A 51 -2.09 -3.80 9.37
N VAL A 52 -2.99 -4.51 8.70
CA VAL A 52 -2.81 -4.89 7.30
C VAL A 52 -3.62 -3.93 6.43
N ARG A 53 -2.94 -3.26 5.49
CA ARG A 53 -3.59 -2.38 4.51
C ARG A 53 -3.40 -2.93 3.10
N TYR A 54 -4.47 -3.41 2.50
CA TYR A 54 -4.47 -3.99 1.17
C TYR A 54 -4.24 -2.91 0.10
N ALA A 55 -3.18 -3.07 -0.68
CA ALA A 55 -2.90 -2.22 -1.83
C ALA A 55 -3.79 -2.61 -3.02
N GLN A 56 -4.97 -1.99 -3.13
CA GLN A 56 -6.01 -2.44 -4.07
C GLN A 56 -5.61 -2.37 -5.55
N LYS A 57 -4.59 -1.61 -5.91
CA LYS A 57 -4.01 -1.60 -7.26
C LYS A 57 -3.58 -3.00 -7.73
N ALA A 58 -3.35 -3.94 -6.81
CA ALA A 58 -3.05 -5.33 -7.13
C ALA A 58 -4.28 -6.10 -7.65
N CYS A 59 -5.46 -5.92 -7.02
CA CYS A 59 -6.73 -6.46 -7.52
C CYS A 59 -7.90 -5.65 -6.94
N SER A 60 -8.49 -4.76 -7.75
CA SER A 60 -9.53 -3.83 -7.31
C SER A 60 -10.96 -4.33 -7.56
N ASN A 61 -11.15 -5.65 -7.66
CA ASN A 61 -12.47 -6.26 -7.79
C ASN A 61 -13.28 -6.00 -6.50
N LEU A 62 -14.52 -5.53 -6.62
CA LEU A 62 -15.34 -5.15 -5.46
C LEU A 62 -15.61 -6.34 -4.51
N ALA A 63 -15.78 -7.56 -5.03
CA ALA A 63 -15.99 -8.74 -4.21
C ALA A 63 -14.73 -9.12 -3.41
N ILE A 64 -13.54 -8.90 -3.98
CA ILE A 64 -12.27 -9.11 -3.27
C ILE A 64 -12.06 -8.02 -2.22
N LEU A 65 -12.36 -6.76 -2.54
CA LEU A 65 -12.30 -5.66 -1.57
C LEU A 65 -13.25 -5.87 -0.40
N ASP A 66 -14.48 -6.32 -0.66
CA ASP A 66 -15.44 -6.69 0.38
C ASP A 66 -14.94 -7.89 1.21
N LEU A 67 -14.39 -8.92 0.56
CA LEU A 67 -13.81 -10.07 1.25
C LEU A 67 -12.73 -9.63 2.24
N VAL A 68 -11.69 -8.93 1.77
CA VAL A 68 -10.59 -8.52 2.66
C VAL A 68 -11.08 -7.58 3.78
N ARG A 69 -12.03 -6.68 3.48
CA ARG A 69 -12.67 -5.81 4.48
C ARG A 69 -13.37 -6.59 5.59
N ARG A 70 -14.15 -7.62 5.22
CA ARG A 70 -14.84 -8.50 6.19
C ARG A 70 -13.88 -9.31 7.05
N HIS A 71 -12.63 -9.45 6.62
CA HIS A 71 -11.53 -10.06 7.38
C HIS A 71 -10.67 -9.02 8.13
N GLY A 72 -11.15 -7.79 8.30
CA GLY A 72 -10.51 -6.77 9.14
C GLY A 72 -9.34 -6.02 8.47
N VAL A 73 -9.09 -6.28 7.19
CA VAL A 73 -8.03 -5.60 6.43
C VAL A 73 -8.52 -4.21 6.01
N LEU A 74 -7.66 -3.21 6.13
CA LEU A 74 -7.92 -1.84 5.66
C LEU A 74 -7.49 -1.69 4.20
N VAL A 75 -7.77 -0.55 3.55
CA VAL A 75 -7.40 -0.37 2.13
C VAL A 75 -6.55 0.86 1.87
N ASP A 76 -5.59 0.73 0.96
CA ASP A 76 -4.82 1.82 0.38
C ASP A 76 -5.37 2.11 -1.03
N ALA A 77 -5.60 3.38 -1.33
CA ALA A 77 -6.10 3.84 -2.62
C ALA A 77 -5.08 4.80 -3.26
N VAL A 78 -4.76 4.60 -4.54
CA VAL A 78 -3.78 5.43 -5.27
C VAL A 78 -4.42 6.33 -6.34
N SER A 79 -5.76 6.34 -6.44
CA SER A 79 -6.51 7.20 -7.37
C SER A 79 -7.91 7.51 -6.87
N ALA A 80 -8.57 8.52 -7.45
CA ALA A 80 -9.99 8.80 -7.23
C ALA A 80 -10.89 7.59 -7.55
N GLY A 81 -10.55 6.82 -8.59
CA GLY A 81 -11.27 5.59 -8.93
C GLY A 81 -11.17 4.52 -7.83
N GLU A 82 -10.00 4.40 -7.21
CA GLU A 82 -9.76 3.47 -6.10
C GLU A 82 -10.42 3.93 -4.79
N ILE A 83 -10.53 5.23 -4.54
CA ILE A 83 -11.35 5.77 -3.45
C ILE A 83 -12.81 5.34 -3.64
N ARG A 84 -13.37 5.53 -4.83
CA ARG A 84 -14.75 5.13 -5.13
C ARG A 84 -14.97 3.62 -5.01
N ARG A 85 -14.00 2.80 -5.42
CA ARG A 85 -14.06 1.34 -5.26
C ARG A 85 -14.05 0.93 -3.79
N ALA A 86 -13.20 1.55 -2.97
CA ALA A 86 -13.18 1.31 -1.53
C ALA A 86 -14.54 1.65 -0.89
N LEU A 87 -15.10 2.82 -1.21
CA LEU A 87 -16.43 3.22 -0.73
C LEU A 87 -17.52 2.24 -1.20
N ALA A 88 -17.52 1.85 -2.47
CA ALA A 88 -18.47 0.89 -3.03
C ALA A 88 -18.35 -0.52 -2.43
N ALA A 89 -17.16 -0.91 -1.97
CA ALA A 89 -16.92 -2.17 -1.27
C ALA A 89 -17.31 -2.11 0.22
N GLY A 90 -17.78 -0.97 0.72
CA GLY A 90 -18.28 -0.80 2.09
C GLY A 90 -17.26 -0.29 3.11
N TYR A 91 -16.10 0.22 2.68
CA TYR A 91 -15.24 1.00 3.57
C TYR A 91 -15.86 2.36 3.86
N VAL A 92 -15.76 2.84 5.10
CA VAL A 92 -16.32 4.12 5.53
C VAL A 92 -15.19 4.97 6.11
N ALA A 93 -15.11 6.24 5.69
CA ALA A 93 -14.20 7.21 6.29
C ALA A 93 -14.95 8.00 7.38
N ASP A 94 -15.20 7.35 8.52
CA ASP A 94 -16.00 7.88 9.64
C ASP A 94 -15.16 8.48 10.77
N GLY A 95 -13.84 8.58 10.57
CA GLY A 95 -12.90 9.04 11.60
C GLY A 95 -12.46 7.93 12.56
N SER A 96 -12.71 6.66 12.24
CA SER A 96 -12.11 5.56 12.99
C SER A 96 -10.58 5.61 12.95
N GLU A 97 -9.96 5.17 14.04
CA GLU A 97 -8.52 5.01 14.16
C GLU A 97 -8.20 3.52 14.41
N PRO A 98 -7.47 2.84 13.51
CA PRO A 98 -6.89 3.36 12.27
C PRO A 98 -7.94 3.67 11.17
N PRO A 99 -7.60 4.56 10.20
CA PRO A 99 -8.53 4.97 9.15
C PRO A 99 -8.74 3.84 8.12
N PRO A 100 -9.99 3.53 7.72
CA PRO A 100 -10.25 2.37 6.87
C PRO A 100 -9.74 2.55 5.44
N ILE A 101 -9.61 3.79 4.99
CA ILE A 101 -9.09 4.18 3.68
C ILE A 101 -7.93 5.17 3.91
N VAL A 102 -6.81 4.98 3.21
CA VAL A 102 -5.75 5.99 3.06
C VAL A 102 -5.56 6.25 1.56
N TYR A 103 -5.39 7.52 1.20
CA TYR A 103 -5.00 7.90 -0.16
C TYR A 103 -3.48 8.07 -0.23
N THR A 104 -2.80 7.27 -1.03
CA THR A 104 -1.34 7.30 -1.21
C THR A 104 -0.99 7.65 -2.65
N ALA A 105 -0.32 8.79 -2.87
CA ALA A 105 0.13 9.19 -4.20
C ALA A 105 1.36 10.10 -4.14
N ASP A 106 2.00 10.32 -5.29
CA ASP A 106 3.06 11.33 -5.43
C ASP A 106 2.52 12.67 -5.97
N ILE A 107 1.32 12.65 -6.55
CA ILE A 107 0.53 13.81 -7.00
C ILE A 107 -0.95 13.52 -6.78
N PHE A 108 -1.77 14.54 -6.50
CA PHE A 108 -3.22 14.38 -6.60
C PHE A 108 -3.63 14.25 -8.07
N ASP A 109 -4.44 13.24 -8.39
CA ASP A 109 -5.21 13.28 -9.64
C ASP A 109 -6.33 14.33 -9.55
N ARG A 110 -6.95 14.65 -10.70
CA ARG A 110 -7.88 15.79 -10.81
C ARG A 110 -9.04 15.76 -9.80
N GLU A 111 -9.51 14.57 -9.43
CA GLU A 111 -10.70 14.40 -8.58
C GLU A 111 -10.33 13.89 -7.17
N ALA A 112 -9.14 13.33 -6.99
CA ALA A 112 -8.73 12.73 -5.73
C ALA A 112 -8.71 13.74 -4.58
N LEU A 113 -8.20 14.97 -4.81
CA LEU A 113 -8.17 15.98 -3.76
C LEU A 113 -9.58 16.38 -3.30
N ASP A 114 -10.55 16.48 -4.22
CA ASP A 114 -11.94 16.76 -3.87
C ASP A 114 -12.52 15.64 -2.99
N LEU A 115 -12.36 14.38 -3.40
CA LEU A 115 -12.84 13.22 -2.65
C LEU A 115 -12.16 13.08 -1.27
N VAL A 116 -10.86 13.34 -1.21
CA VAL A 116 -10.07 13.31 0.03
C VAL A 116 -10.54 14.37 1.02
N VAL A 117 -10.92 15.55 0.55
CA VAL A 117 -11.46 16.64 1.38
C VAL A 117 -12.90 16.33 1.78
N GLU A 118 -13.75 15.94 0.84
CA GLU A 118 -15.16 15.60 1.05
C GLU A 118 -15.32 14.49 2.09
N HIS A 119 -14.60 13.38 1.93
CA HIS A 119 -14.69 12.21 2.80
C HIS A 119 -13.68 12.23 3.94
N LYS A 120 -12.89 13.29 4.10
CA LYS A 120 -11.84 13.41 5.13
C LYS A 120 -10.86 12.21 5.16
N ILE A 121 -10.58 11.60 3.99
CA ILE A 121 -9.70 10.43 3.86
C ILE A 121 -8.25 10.85 4.14
N PRO A 122 -7.53 10.25 5.11
CA PRO A 122 -6.13 10.59 5.39
C PRO A 122 -5.22 10.42 4.17
N VAL A 123 -4.22 11.29 4.07
CA VAL A 123 -3.32 11.35 2.90
C VAL A 123 -1.91 10.95 3.29
N ASN A 124 -1.34 10.07 2.49
CA ASN A 124 0.08 9.74 2.47
C ASN A 124 0.74 10.51 1.31
N CYS A 125 1.35 11.65 1.64
CA CYS A 125 1.93 12.58 0.69
C CYS A 125 3.28 12.07 0.17
N GLY A 126 3.38 11.82 -1.13
CA GLY A 126 4.62 11.47 -1.81
C GLY A 126 5.38 12.63 -2.43
N SER A 127 4.91 13.87 -2.28
CA SER A 127 5.63 15.07 -2.71
C SER A 127 5.35 16.27 -1.81
N ALA A 128 6.24 17.26 -1.83
CA ALA A 128 6.08 18.50 -1.09
C ALA A 128 4.86 19.32 -1.59
N ASP A 129 4.58 19.29 -2.89
CA ASP A 129 3.44 20.01 -3.48
C ASP A 129 2.09 19.50 -2.98
N MET A 130 1.97 18.19 -2.69
CA MET A 130 0.75 17.64 -2.09
C MET A 130 0.47 18.21 -0.70
N ILE A 131 1.51 18.54 0.08
CA ILE A 131 1.37 19.14 1.41
C ILE A 131 0.70 20.52 1.27
N ASP A 132 1.18 21.34 0.34
CA ASP A 132 0.66 22.69 0.12
C ASP A 132 -0.77 22.66 -0.44
N GLN A 133 -1.03 21.77 -1.42
CA GLN A 133 -2.36 21.61 -2.02
C GLN A 133 -3.40 21.13 -1.01
N LEU A 134 -3.05 20.19 -0.13
CA LEU A 134 -3.95 19.70 0.91
C LEU A 134 -4.16 20.75 1.99
N GLY A 135 -3.09 21.40 2.48
CA GLY A 135 -3.15 22.41 3.53
C GLY A 135 -4.01 23.61 3.13
N ALA A 136 -3.95 24.04 1.86
CA ALA A 136 -4.78 25.11 1.33
C ALA A 136 -6.30 24.82 1.37
N ARG A 137 -6.69 23.54 1.43
CA ARG A 137 -8.11 23.13 1.40
C ARG A 137 -8.59 22.49 2.70
N ALA A 138 -7.67 22.04 3.54
CA ALA A 138 -7.99 21.21 4.69
C ALA A 138 -6.95 21.37 5.81
N ALA A 139 -6.74 22.62 6.23
CA ALA A 139 -5.94 22.96 7.40
C ALA A 139 -6.41 22.22 8.67
N GLY A 140 -5.47 21.96 9.59
CA GLY A 140 -5.68 21.22 10.83
C GLY A 140 -5.67 19.70 10.68
N ARG A 141 -5.43 19.17 9.47
CA ARG A 141 -5.39 17.73 9.21
C ARG A 141 -4.02 17.13 9.51
N GLU A 142 -4.04 15.82 9.68
CA GLU A 142 -2.87 15.00 9.86
C GLU A 142 -2.50 14.31 8.54
N ILE A 143 -1.20 14.13 8.31
CA ILE A 143 -0.67 13.49 7.11
C ILE A 143 0.40 12.46 7.45
N THR A 144 0.52 11.48 6.56
CA THR A 144 1.67 10.59 6.47
C THR A 144 2.60 11.11 5.37
N LEU A 145 3.91 11.03 5.56
CA LEU A 145 4.87 11.30 4.48
C LEU A 145 5.43 9.99 3.92
N ARG A 146 5.35 9.83 2.60
CA ARG A 146 6.03 8.74 1.89
C ARG A 146 7.46 9.17 1.59
N ILE A 147 8.43 8.48 2.16
CA ILE A 147 9.85 8.81 2.02
C ILE A 147 10.54 7.85 1.06
N ASN A 148 11.36 8.41 0.18
CA ASN A 148 12.36 7.72 -0.60
C ASN A 148 13.70 7.78 0.15
N PRO A 149 14.24 6.67 0.68
CA PRO A 149 15.44 6.70 1.51
C PRO A 149 16.75 6.84 0.73
N GLY A 150 16.69 7.08 -0.58
CA GLY A 150 17.86 7.26 -1.43
C GLY A 150 18.40 5.99 -2.06
N PHE A 151 17.76 4.86 -1.77
CA PHE A 151 18.02 3.57 -2.38
C PHE A 151 16.70 2.84 -2.61
N GLY A 152 16.70 1.80 -3.43
CA GLY A 152 15.53 0.95 -3.58
C GLY A 152 15.88 -0.43 -4.12
N HIS A 153 14.84 -1.23 -4.38
CA HIS A 153 14.99 -2.61 -4.84
C HIS A 153 14.21 -2.81 -6.14
N GLY A 154 14.88 -3.36 -7.14
CA GLY A 154 14.29 -3.62 -8.45
C GLY A 154 15.33 -4.06 -9.47
N HIS A 155 14.95 -4.99 -10.35
CA HIS A 155 15.85 -5.55 -11.36
C HIS A 155 16.21 -4.57 -12.50
N SER A 156 15.61 -3.37 -12.54
CA SER A 156 15.89 -2.33 -13.54
C SER A 156 15.70 -0.91 -12.96
N GLN A 157 16.33 0.09 -13.59
CA GLN A 157 16.13 1.52 -13.24
C GLN A 157 14.65 1.96 -13.26
N LYS A 158 13.80 1.31 -14.07
CA LYS A 158 12.37 1.66 -14.24
C LYS A 158 11.46 1.03 -13.19
N THR A 159 11.89 -0.05 -12.53
CA THR A 159 11.13 -0.75 -11.49
C THR A 159 11.63 -0.40 -10.09
N ASN A 160 12.52 0.59 -9.99
CA ASN A 160 13.06 1.02 -8.71
C ASN A 160 12.04 1.89 -7.97
N THR A 161 11.60 1.40 -6.83
CA THR A 161 10.60 2.01 -5.93
C THR A 161 11.21 3.06 -5.00
N GLY A 162 12.54 3.22 -5.01
CA GLY A 162 13.32 4.26 -4.32
C GLY A 162 14.64 4.59 -5.04
N GLY A 163 15.45 5.52 -4.52
CA GLY A 163 16.68 6.01 -5.14
C GLY A 163 16.52 7.11 -6.20
N ASP A 164 17.63 7.65 -6.70
CA ASP A 164 17.70 8.84 -7.58
C ASP A 164 16.87 8.71 -8.87
N GLY A 165 16.71 7.48 -9.36
CA GLY A 165 15.92 7.18 -10.57
C GLY A 165 14.43 7.03 -10.32
N SER A 166 13.96 7.08 -9.07
CA SER A 166 12.56 6.84 -8.72
C SER A 166 11.80 8.15 -8.50
N LYS A 167 10.64 8.26 -9.14
CA LYS A 167 9.71 9.38 -8.96
C LYS A 167 8.92 9.34 -7.64
N HIS A 168 9.11 8.28 -6.85
CA HIS A 168 8.22 7.91 -5.77
C HIS A 168 8.69 8.46 -4.43
N GLY A 169 7.79 9.12 -3.71
CA GLY A 169 8.07 9.65 -2.37
C GLY A 169 8.97 10.89 -2.35
N ILE A 170 8.94 11.56 -1.20
CA ILE A 170 9.79 12.70 -0.88
C ILE A 170 11.22 12.19 -0.68
N TRP A 171 12.19 12.83 -1.33
CA TRP A 171 13.60 12.50 -1.15
C TRP A 171 14.01 12.67 0.32
N HIS A 172 14.71 11.69 0.91
CA HIS A 172 15.00 11.70 2.35
C HIS A 172 15.68 12.99 2.84
N ALA A 173 16.50 13.64 2.00
CA ALA A 173 17.18 14.89 2.39
C ALA A 173 16.23 16.10 2.46
N GLN A 174 15.01 15.97 1.94
CA GLN A 174 13.96 17.00 1.98
C GLN A 174 12.98 16.79 3.15
N LEU A 175 13.18 15.77 3.99
CA LEU A 175 12.26 15.43 5.08
C LEU A 175 12.04 16.61 6.02
N ASP A 176 13.12 17.22 6.54
CA ASP A 176 13.03 18.34 7.48
C ASP A 176 12.26 19.52 6.86
N GLU A 177 12.56 19.86 5.60
CA GLU A 177 11.84 20.91 4.86
C GLU A 177 10.35 20.58 4.70
N CYS A 178 10.00 19.31 4.45
CA CYS A 178 8.61 18.88 4.32
C CYS A 178 7.87 18.92 5.65
N VAL A 179 8.53 18.62 6.78
CA VAL A 179 7.96 18.77 8.12
C VAL A 179 7.68 20.25 8.42
N GLU A 180 8.63 21.15 8.15
CA GLU A 180 8.41 22.60 8.29
C GLU A 180 7.30 23.10 7.37
N ARG A 181 7.26 22.61 6.13
CA ARG A 181 6.23 22.96 5.16
C ARG A 181 4.84 22.51 5.64
N ALA A 182 4.73 21.30 6.17
CA ALA A 182 3.48 20.83 6.76
C ALA A 182 3.00 21.75 7.89
N GLN A 183 3.89 22.17 8.80
CA GLN A 183 3.56 23.11 9.87
C GLN A 183 3.07 24.46 9.32
N ARG A 184 3.77 25.04 8.33
CA ARG A 184 3.35 26.29 7.66
C ARG A 184 1.97 26.17 7.00
N SER A 185 1.69 25.00 6.43
CA SER A 185 0.42 24.66 5.79
C SER A 185 -0.65 24.16 6.79
N GLN A 186 -0.41 24.34 8.10
CA GLN A 186 -1.31 23.95 9.20
C GLN A 186 -1.65 22.45 9.20
N LEU A 187 -0.75 21.60 8.73
CA LEU A 187 -0.84 20.15 8.78
C LEU A 187 0.13 19.59 9.84
N THR A 188 -0.22 18.43 10.40
CA THR A 188 0.67 17.72 11.33
C THR A 188 1.15 16.42 10.71
N VAL A 189 2.46 16.19 10.68
CA VAL A 189 3.04 14.91 10.25
C VAL A 189 2.94 13.91 11.40
N THR A 190 2.16 12.85 11.21
CA THR A 190 1.88 11.84 12.24
C THR A 190 2.20 10.42 11.79
N GLY A 191 2.51 10.25 10.50
CA GLY A 191 2.94 8.98 9.94
C GLY A 191 4.14 9.11 9.02
N LEU A 192 4.91 8.02 8.95
CA LEU A 192 5.93 7.81 7.92
C LEU A 192 5.63 6.53 7.15
N HIS A 193 5.95 6.53 5.86
CA HIS A 193 5.75 5.39 4.99
C HIS A 193 6.96 5.23 4.06
N MET A 194 7.47 4.02 3.94
CA MET A 194 8.46 3.67 2.92
C MET A 194 7.94 2.47 2.14
N HIS A 195 7.94 2.56 0.82
CA HIS A 195 7.50 1.47 -0.06
C HIS A 195 8.62 1.14 -1.04
N ILE A 196 9.38 0.08 -0.72
CA ILE A 196 10.62 -0.23 -1.42
C ILE A 196 10.59 -1.65 -2.00
N GLY A 197 9.84 -2.58 -1.40
CA GLY A 197 9.70 -3.94 -1.91
C GLY A 197 11.01 -4.71 -1.84
N SER A 198 11.36 -5.18 -0.65
CA SER A 198 12.60 -5.94 -0.37
C SER A 198 12.61 -7.37 -0.93
N GLY A 199 11.49 -7.87 -1.46
CA GLY A 199 11.39 -9.29 -1.80
C GLY A 199 11.69 -10.16 -0.57
N THR A 200 12.58 -11.15 -0.74
CA THR A 200 13.07 -12.02 0.35
C THR A 200 14.41 -11.56 0.94
N ASP A 201 14.92 -10.39 0.55
CA ASP A 201 16.22 -9.88 1.00
C ASP A 201 16.10 -9.24 2.40
N MET A 202 16.51 -10.00 3.42
CA MET A 202 16.48 -9.56 4.82
C MET A 202 17.50 -8.47 5.12
N GLU A 203 18.63 -8.42 4.40
CA GLU A 203 19.63 -7.36 4.57
C GLU A 203 19.06 -6.03 4.07
N HIS A 204 18.43 -6.06 2.89
CA HIS A 204 17.73 -4.89 2.36
C HIS A 204 16.61 -4.43 3.29
N LEU A 205 15.80 -5.34 3.81
CA LEU A 205 14.74 -5.00 4.79
C LEU A 205 15.32 -4.31 6.04
N SER A 206 16.45 -4.80 6.57
CA SER A 206 17.15 -4.18 7.70
C SER A 206 17.60 -2.75 7.39
N GLN A 207 18.11 -2.49 6.19
CA GLN A 207 18.47 -1.14 5.74
C GLN A 207 17.26 -0.20 5.68
N VAL A 208 16.12 -0.68 5.19
CA VAL A 208 14.87 0.10 5.18
C VAL A 208 14.41 0.41 6.60
N CYS A 209 14.48 -0.54 7.52
CA CYS A 209 14.15 -0.32 8.94
C CYS A 209 15.04 0.75 9.57
N GLY A 210 16.35 0.71 9.34
CA GLY A 210 17.28 1.74 9.85
C GLY A 210 17.02 3.12 9.25
N ALA A 211 16.67 3.19 7.96
CA ALA A 211 16.27 4.45 7.33
C ALA A 211 14.96 5.00 7.90
N MET A 212 13.97 4.12 8.16
CA MET A 212 12.71 4.48 8.80
C MET A 212 12.93 5.02 10.22
N GLU A 213 13.77 4.37 11.02
CA GLU A 213 14.11 4.82 12.38
C GLU A 213 14.75 6.21 12.36
N LYS A 214 15.72 6.45 11.47
CA LYS A 214 16.34 7.77 11.31
C LYS A 214 15.33 8.84 10.90
N ALA A 215 14.44 8.53 9.97
CA ALA A 215 13.37 9.45 9.54
C ALA A 215 12.39 9.74 10.69
N ALA A 216 12.05 8.72 11.50
CA ALA A 216 11.17 8.86 12.65
C ALA A 216 11.75 9.83 13.69
N HIS A 217 13.06 9.77 13.95
CA HIS A 217 13.72 10.73 14.84
C HIS A 217 13.70 12.17 14.33
N SER A 218 13.73 12.38 13.01
CA SER A 218 13.62 13.72 12.40
C SER A 218 12.20 14.30 12.53
N VAL A 219 11.15 13.50 12.34
CA VAL A 219 9.76 13.93 12.59
C VAL A 219 9.53 14.20 14.08
N GLY A 220 10.08 13.35 14.95
CA GLY A 220 10.02 13.54 16.39
C GLY A 220 8.66 13.18 17.01
N PRO A 221 8.21 13.90 18.05
CA PRO A 221 7.18 13.43 18.98
C PRO A 221 5.75 13.36 18.42
N THR A 222 5.49 13.95 17.24
CA THR A 222 4.15 13.89 16.61
C THR A 222 3.90 12.56 15.90
N LEU A 223 4.96 11.79 15.63
CA LEU A 223 4.85 10.51 14.94
C LEU A 223 4.11 9.48 15.80
N ARG A 224 3.06 8.88 15.23
CA ARG A 224 2.23 7.86 15.88
C ARG A 224 2.16 6.55 15.09
N SER A 225 2.56 6.56 13.83
CA SER A 225 2.53 5.37 12.99
C SER A 225 3.70 5.34 12.00
N ILE A 226 4.12 4.13 11.65
CA ILE A 226 4.99 3.86 10.52
C ILE A 226 4.35 2.79 9.65
N SER A 227 4.61 2.83 8.34
CA SER A 227 4.20 1.79 7.42
C SER A 227 5.40 1.27 6.65
N ALA A 228 5.59 -0.06 6.69
CA ALA A 228 6.62 -0.78 5.95
C ALA A 228 6.32 -0.87 4.43
N GLY A 229 5.19 -0.34 3.99
CA GLY A 229 4.74 -0.42 2.62
C GLY A 229 4.35 -1.85 2.23
N GLY A 230 4.89 -2.33 1.11
CA GLY A 230 4.55 -3.65 0.58
C GLY A 230 5.71 -4.21 -0.25
N GLY A 231 5.39 -5.12 -1.17
CA GLY A 231 6.41 -5.82 -1.97
C GLY A 231 6.94 -7.08 -1.29
N LEU A 232 6.14 -7.67 -0.39
CA LEU A 232 6.27 -9.07 -0.02
C LEU A 232 6.18 -9.94 -1.29
N PRO A 233 7.16 -10.83 -1.54
CA PRO A 233 7.23 -11.58 -2.78
C PRO A 233 6.25 -12.75 -2.77
N THR A 234 5.97 -13.28 -3.96
CA THR A 234 5.27 -14.55 -4.15
C THR A 234 6.10 -15.41 -5.11
N PRO A 235 6.30 -16.71 -4.83
CA PRO A 235 7.07 -17.58 -5.70
C PRO A 235 6.29 -17.87 -7.00
N TYR A 236 6.70 -17.25 -8.11
CA TYR A 236 6.12 -17.49 -9.44
C TYR A 236 6.73 -18.70 -10.16
N ARG A 237 7.88 -19.19 -9.68
CA ARG A 237 8.61 -20.35 -10.20
C ARG A 237 9.12 -21.17 -9.03
N GLU A 238 9.37 -22.45 -9.28
CA GLU A 238 10.14 -23.29 -8.37
C GLU A 238 11.59 -22.79 -8.26
N GLY A 239 12.19 -23.05 -7.10
CA GLY A 239 13.60 -22.83 -6.81
C GLY A 239 14.34 -24.16 -6.73
#